data_AF-A0A0C2CCZ2-F1
#
_entry.id   AF-A0A0C2CCZ2-F1
#
_cell.length_a   1.000
_cell.length_b   1.000
_cell.length_c   1.000
_cell.angle_alpha   90.00
_cell.angle_beta   90.00
_cell.angle_gamma   90.00
#
_symmetry.space_group_name_H-M   'P 1'
#
loop_
_entity.id
_entity.type
_entity.pdbx_description
1 polymer ?
#
loop_
_entity_poly.entity_id
_entity_poly.type
_entity_poly.pdbx_seq_one_letter_code
_entity_poly.pdbx_strand_id
1 'polypeptide(L)'
;MHAINTVQLRTAKQSFGNVTGLPQKVDERAPIEEGEPVPDEDSDEAALRRIQREMNHARQALHDFEMIIKQLRDQPTCAPRRFERGNIRKSEECNMRCAFCEAIGVHYSDSCTTIVREAQRKEVLIQRSKCEMCLERYCMRGAHCRKYMTRCFHCRGYGHHSAICDLPERSPEIIQRLDHAREAREGCLRKLELLERELHIYRH
;
A
#
# COMPACT_ATOMS: atom_id res chain seq x y z
N MET A 1 41.20 33.44 -3.23
CA MET A 1 42.13 33.81 -2.15
C MET A 1 41.82 32.93 -0.95
N HIS A 2 42.82 32.14 -0.52
CA HIS A 2 42.95 31.45 0.78
C HIS A 2 41.87 30.41 1.18
N ALA A 3 42.14 29.28 1.82
CA ALA A 3 43.28 28.36 1.96
C ALA A 3 42.74 27.17 2.80
N ILE A 4 42.88 25.95 2.27
CA ILE A 4 43.42 24.73 2.91
C ILE A 4 43.41 24.68 4.46
N ASN A 5 42.78 23.66 5.06
CA ASN A 5 43.53 22.73 5.93
C ASN A 5 42.82 21.41 6.26
N THR A 6 43.42 20.34 5.73
CA THR A 6 43.44 18.94 6.15
C THR A 6 44.04 18.76 7.55
N VAL A 7 43.57 17.77 8.30
CA VAL A 7 44.32 17.15 9.40
C VAL A 7 44.29 15.63 9.20
N GLN A 8 45.47 15.09 8.87
CA GLN A 8 45.86 13.68 9.01
C GLN A 8 46.35 13.42 10.46
N LEU A 9 46.86 12.21 10.69
CA LEU A 9 47.74 11.70 11.77
C LEU A 9 46.99 10.65 12.63
N ARG A 10 47.53 9.48 12.97
CA ARG A 10 48.83 8.84 12.71
C ARG A 10 48.69 7.35 13.06
N THR A 11 49.50 6.54 12.40
CA THR A 11 49.76 5.12 12.60
C THR A 11 50.58 4.84 13.86
N ALA A 12 50.51 3.61 14.38
CA ALA A 12 51.60 2.99 15.15
C ALA A 12 51.68 1.49 14.86
N LYS A 13 52.86 1.07 14.39
CA LYS A 13 53.35 -0.32 14.28
C LYS A 13 54.20 -0.62 15.52
N GLN A 14 54.24 -1.88 15.95
CA GLN A 14 55.38 -2.61 16.55
C GLN A 14 54.87 -3.99 17.00
N SER A 15 55.59 -5.10 17.09
CA SER A 15 56.70 -5.74 16.36
C SER A 15 57.17 -6.90 17.26
N PHE A 16 57.23 -8.12 16.70
CA PHE A 16 58.13 -9.26 16.98
C PHE A 16 58.43 -9.77 18.41
N GLY A 17 58.34 -11.10 18.57
CA GLY A 17 59.06 -11.85 19.60
C GLY A 17 58.72 -13.35 19.60
N ASN A 18 59.51 -14.15 18.89
CA ASN A 18 59.50 -15.62 18.87
C ASN A 18 60.37 -16.17 20.02
N VAL A 19 59.92 -17.17 20.78
CA VAL A 19 60.83 -18.10 21.51
C VAL A 19 60.20 -19.50 21.58
N THR A 20 60.98 -20.49 21.17
CA THR A 20 60.74 -21.94 21.13
C THR A 20 61.10 -22.63 22.45
N GLY A 21 60.38 -23.70 22.83
CA GLY A 21 60.82 -24.68 23.84
C GLY A 21 59.80 -25.81 24.12
N LEU A 22 60.12 -27.04 23.72
CA LEU A 22 59.49 -28.34 24.07
C LEU A 22 60.33 -29.03 25.19
N PRO A 23 60.00 -30.24 25.72
CA PRO A 23 58.75 -30.78 26.28
C PRO A 23 58.98 -31.59 27.61
N GLN A 24 57.96 -32.37 28.04
CA GLN A 24 57.90 -33.48 29.05
C GLN A 24 57.33 -33.09 30.43
N LYS A 25 56.46 -33.84 31.12
CA LYS A 25 55.97 -35.24 31.00
C LYS A 25 54.76 -35.46 31.96
N VAL A 26 53.86 -36.38 31.56
CA VAL A 26 52.88 -37.22 32.31
C VAL A 26 52.21 -36.70 33.59
N ASP A 27 50.86 -36.76 33.66
CA ASP A 27 50.21 -37.75 34.53
C ASP A 27 48.71 -38.02 34.23
N GLU A 28 48.34 -39.26 34.56
CA GLU A 28 47.08 -39.96 34.81
C GLU A 28 45.67 -39.40 34.51
N ARG A 29 44.83 -40.34 34.06
CA ARG A 29 43.40 -40.25 33.72
C ARG A 29 42.52 -39.90 34.93
N ALA A 30 41.57 -38.99 34.72
CA ALA A 30 40.25 -39.05 35.36
C ALA A 30 39.18 -39.27 34.27
N PRO A 31 38.15 -40.10 34.47
CA PRO A 31 37.04 -40.22 33.54
C PRO A 31 36.36 -38.86 33.42
N ILE A 32 36.26 -38.33 32.21
CA ILE A 32 35.35 -37.22 31.92
C ILE A 32 33.96 -37.84 32.03
N GLU A 33 33.28 -37.64 33.15
CA GLU A 33 31.83 -37.78 33.18
C GLU A 33 31.30 -36.81 32.11
N GLU A 34 30.74 -37.37 31.04
CA GLU A 34 29.88 -36.65 30.12
C GLU A 34 28.68 -36.16 30.93
N GLY A 35 28.85 -35.00 31.56
CA GLY A 35 27.73 -34.27 32.15
C GLY A 35 26.75 -34.03 31.02
N GLU A 36 25.53 -34.56 31.18
CA GLU A 36 24.42 -34.24 30.31
C GLU A 36 24.36 -32.71 30.14
N PRO A 37 24.20 -32.20 28.91
CA PRO A 37 24.09 -30.76 28.70
C PRO A 37 22.88 -30.28 29.49
N VAL A 38 23.15 -29.57 30.59
CA VAL A 38 22.11 -28.94 31.40
C VAL A 38 21.39 -27.95 30.49
N PRO A 39 20.07 -28.07 30.30
CA PRO A 39 19.31 -27.11 29.50
C PRO A 39 19.55 -25.70 30.06
N ASP A 40 19.93 -24.78 29.19
CA ASP A 40 20.21 -23.38 29.55
C ASP A 40 18.87 -22.68 29.81
N GLU A 41 18.32 -22.82 31.03
CA GLU A 41 16.98 -22.36 31.42
C GLU A 41 16.75 -20.85 31.14
N ASP A 42 17.83 -20.05 31.18
CA ASP A 42 17.80 -18.61 30.84
C ASP A 42 17.53 -18.36 29.34
N SER A 43 17.95 -19.29 28.47
CA SER A 43 17.72 -19.23 27.01
C SER A 43 16.28 -19.57 26.66
N ASP A 44 15.69 -20.58 27.31
CA ASP A 44 14.33 -21.04 27.01
C ASP A 44 13.28 -20.03 27.50
N GLU A 45 13.48 -19.44 28.69
CA GLU A 45 12.56 -18.41 29.17
C GLU A 45 12.64 -17.12 28.34
N ALA A 46 13.83 -16.77 27.83
CA ALA A 46 14.00 -15.68 26.88
C ALA A 46 13.28 -15.96 25.55
N ALA A 47 13.33 -17.20 25.05
CA ALA A 47 12.61 -17.63 23.87
C ALA A 47 11.09 -17.57 24.06
N LEU A 48 10.57 -18.07 25.18
CA LEU A 48 9.14 -17.97 25.53
C LEU A 48 8.65 -16.52 25.57
N ARG A 49 9.41 -15.63 26.21
CA ARG A 49 9.10 -14.19 26.25
C ARG A 49 9.10 -13.57 24.85
N ARG A 50 10.03 -13.96 23.96
CA ARG A 50 10.06 -13.52 22.56
C ARG A 50 8.80 -13.97 21.83
N ILE A 51 8.50 -15.28 21.85
CA ILE A 51 7.35 -15.87 21.16
C ILE A 51 6.06 -15.20 21.61
N GLN A 52 5.86 -15.04 22.92
CA GLN A 52 4.64 -14.41 23.45
C GLN A 52 4.47 -12.96 22.99
N ARG A 53 5.56 -12.16 22.95
CA ARG A 53 5.52 -10.80 22.40
C ARG A 53 5.14 -10.79 20.93
N GLU A 54 5.73 -11.68 20.13
CA GLU A 54 5.41 -11.79 18.71
C GLU A 54 3.97 -12.22 18.46
N MET A 55 3.43 -13.14 19.26
CA MET A 55 2.03 -13.54 19.19
C MET A 55 1.11 -12.37 19.51
N ASN A 56 1.43 -11.57 20.52
CA ASN A 56 0.64 -10.39 20.88
C ASN A 56 0.67 -9.36 19.75
N HIS A 57 1.83 -9.09 19.15
CA HIS A 57 1.93 -8.21 17.99
C HIS A 57 1.15 -8.73 16.79
N ALA A 58 1.22 -10.02 16.49
CA ALA A 58 0.49 -10.63 15.37
C ALA A 58 -1.03 -10.61 15.60
N ARG A 59 -1.50 -10.80 16.84
CA ARG A 59 -2.92 -10.64 17.21
C ARG A 59 -3.40 -9.20 17.07
N GLN A 60 -2.61 -8.23 17.51
CA GLN A 60 -2.96 -6.83 17.34
C GLN A 60 -3.06 -6.46 15.85
N ALA A 61 -2.07 -6.85 15.06
CA ALA A 61 -2.08 -6.62 13.61
C ALA A 61 -3.30 -7.28 12.93
N LEU A 62 -3.69 -8.48 13.36
CA LEU A 62 -4.89 -9.17 12.87
C LEU A 62 -6.15 -8.32 13.09
N HIS A 63 -6.33 -7.82 14.31
CA HIS A 63 -7.44 -6.95 14.66
C HIS A 63 -7.43 -5.66 13.81
N ASP A 64 -6.27 -5.04 13.65
CA ASP A 64 -6.12 -3.82 12.85
C ASP A 64 -6.49 -4.06 11.38
N PHE A 65 -6.05 -5.17 10.78
CA PHE A 65 -6.43 -5.53 9.41
C PHE A 65 -7.91 -5.87 9.29
N GLU A 66 -8.53 -6.51 10.28
CA GLU A 66 -9.98 -6.77 10.28
C GLU A 66 -10.79 -5.48 10.30
N MET A 67 -10.35 -4.49 11.09
CA MET A 67 -10.95 -3.15 11.10
C MET A 67 -10.79 -2.44 9.75
N ILE A 68 -9.61 -2.49 9.14
CA ILE A 68 -9.36 -1.93 7.81
C ILE A 68 -10.23 -2.59 6.75
N ILE A 69 -10.31 -3.93 6.75
CA ILE A 69 -11.14 -4.70 5.81
C ILE A 69 -12.60 -4.30 5.93
N LYS A 70 -13.11 -4.16 7.15
CA LYS A 70 -14.49 -3.70 7.39
C LYS A 70 -14.71 -2.31 6.80
N GLN A 71 -13.85 -1.35 7.12
CA GLN A 71 -13.95 0.02 6.61
C GLN A 71 -13.87 0.10 5.08
N LEU A 72 -13.06 -0.74 4.43
CA LEU A 72 -12.93 -0.76 2.97
C LEU A 72 -14.15 -1.40 2.29
N ARG A 73 -14.75 -2.43 2.89
CA ARG A 73 -15.96 -3.08 2.35
C ARG A 73 -17.18 -2.16 2.35
N ASP A 74 -17.26 -1.24 3.30
CA ASP A 74 -18.35 -0.28 3.42
C ASP A 74 -18.21 0.90 2.42
N GLN A 75 -17.07 1.03 1.75
CA GLN A 75 -16.88 2.07 0.75
C GLN A 75 -17.54 1.69 -0.57
N PRO A 76 -18.22 2.64 -1.25
CA PRO A 76 -18.80 2.38 -2.56
C PRO A 76 -17.69 2.08 -3.56
N THR A 77 -17.99 1.18 -4.51
CA THR A 77 -17.13 0.88 -5.64
C THR A 77 -17.95 0.77 -6.92
N CYS A 78 -17.31 0.98 -8.06
CA CYS A 78 -17.88 0.76 -9.38
C CYS A 78 -16.80 0.23 -10.36
N ALA A 79 -17.22 -0.10 -11.58
CA ALA A 79 -16.29 -0.46 -12.63
C ALA A 79 -15.36 0.74 -12.96
N PRO A 80 -14.07 0.48 -13.28
CA PRO A 80 -13.16 1.54 -13.66
C PRO A 80 -13.59 2.25 -14.95
N ARG A 81 -13.21 3.53 -15.07
CA ARG A 81 -13.49 4.33 -16.26
C ARG A 81 -12.75 3.77 -17.46
N ARG A 82 -13.47 3.58 -18.57
CA ARG A 82 -12.92 3.03 -19.82
C ARG A 82 -12.49 4.16 -20.75
N PHE A 83 -11.25 4.61 -20.63
CA PHE A 83 -10.70 5.66 -21.49
C PHE A 83 -10.54 5.21 -22.96
N GLU A 84 -10.07 3.98 -23.19
CA GLU A 84 -9.71 3.49 -24.53
C GLU A 84 -10.91 2.98 -25.36
N ARG A 85 -12.07 2.77 -24.73
CA ARG A 85 -13.27 2.21 -25.39
C ARG A 85 -14.39 3.21 -25.58
N GLY A 86 -14.08 4.51 -25.50
CA GLY A 86 -15.06 5.59 -25.56
C GLY A 86 -15.32 6.17 -26.94
N ASN A 87 -14.83 5.55 -28.00
CA ASN A 87 -14.94 6.10 -29.35
C ASN A 87 -16.40 6.15 -29.79
N ILE A 88 -16.80 7.29 -30.35
CA ILE A 88 -18.14 7.45 -30.90
C ILE A 88 -18.20 6.69 -32.23
N ARG A 89 -19.09 5.72 -32.32
CA ARG A 89 -19.29 4.91 -33.54
C ARG A 89 -20.60 5.21 -34.26
N LYS A 90 -21.53 5.87 -33.58
CA LYS A 90 -22.85 6.21 -34.13
C LYS A 90 -22.74 7.49 -34.93
N SER A 91 -23.24 7.46 -36.17
CA SER A 91 -23.22 8.61 -37.08
C SER A 91 -23.99 9.81 -36.52
N GLU A 92 -25.12 9.58 -35.85
CA GLU A 92 -25.94 10.63 -35.21
C GLU A 92 -25.19 11.41 -34.11
N GLU A 93 -24.14 10.80 -33.58
CA GLU A 93 -23.38 11.30 -32.44
C GLU A 93 -22.04 11.92 -32.87
N CYS A 94 -21.71 11.91 -34.17
CA CYS A 94 -20.41 12.36 -34.70
C CYS A 94 -20.15 13.86 -34.50
N ASN A 95 -21.18 14.65 -34.21
CA ASN A 95 -21.03 16.08 -33.91
C ASN A 95 -20.88 16.36 -32.41
N MET A 96 -20.94 15.33 -31.54
CA MET A 96 -20.73 15.54 -30.12
C MET A 96 -19.32 16.02 -29.83
N ARG A 97 -19.24 17.11 -29.06
CA ARG A 97 -17.98 17.71 -28.64
C ARG A 97 -17.61 17.22 -27.24
N CYS A 98 -16.39 16.72 -27.07
CA CYS A 98 -15.86 16.41 -25.75
C CYS A 98 -15.83 17.68 -24.89
N ALA A 99 -16.37 17.59 -23.67
CA ALA A 99 -16.45 18.73 -22.76
C ALA A 99 -15.07 19.23 -22.30
N PHE A 100 -14.04 18.38 -22.40
CA PHE A 100 -12.69 18.61 -21.86
C PHE A 100 -11.65 18.95 -22.93
N CYS A 101 -11.44 18.09 -23.92
CA CYS A 101 -10.46 18.34 -25.00
C CYS A 101 -11.05 19.01 -26.24
N GLU A 102 -12.37 19.17 -26.31
CA GLU A 102 -13.11 19.78 -27.43
C GLU A 102 -13.01 19.03 -28.77
N ALA A 103 -12.41 17.84 -28.80
CA ALA A 103 -12.49 16.94 -29.95
C ALA A 103 -13.96 16.65 -30.30
N ILE A 104 -14.29 16.68 -31.59
CA ILE A 104 -15.64 16.49 -32.12
C ILE A 104 -15.73 15.09 -32.72
N GLY A 105 -16.73 14.31 -32.31
CA GLY A 105 -17.03 13.00 -32.89
C GLY A 105 -16.02 11.89 -32.59
N VAL A 106 -14.97 12.18 -31.83
CA VAL A 106 -13.90 11.20 -31.55
C VAL A 106 -14.30 10.30 -30.39
N HIS A 107 -14.68 10.87 -29.25
CA HIS A 107 -14.98 10.13 -28.02
C HIS A 107 -16.00 10.86 -27.15
N TYR A 108 -16.71 10.12 -26.30
CA TYR A 108 -17.53 10.72 -25.25
C TYR A 108 -16.67 11.36 -24.17
N SER A 109 -17.14 12.48 -23.60
CA SER A 109 -16.43 13.20 -22.53
C SER A 109 -15.98 12.28 -21.38
N ASP A 110 -16.80 11.30 -21.00
CA ASP A 110 -16.50 10.33 -19.94
C ASP A 110 -15.17 9.59 -20.19
N SER A 111 -14.81 9.34 -21.45
CA SER A 111 -13.63 8.60 -21.87
C SER A 111 -12.47 9.47 -22.36
N CYS A 112 -12.49 10.78 -22.11
CA CYS A 112 -11.41 11.66 -22.55
C CYS A 112 -10.04 11.26 -22.01
N THR A 113 -9.10 10.97 -22.91
CA THR A 113 -7.70 10.59 -22.61
C THR A 113 -6.77 11.80 -22.46
N THR A 114 -7.16 12.98 -22.94
CA THR A 114 -6.37 14.20 -22.79
C THR A 114 -6.45 14.75 -21.37
N ILE A 115 -7.65 14.76 -20.78
CA ILE A 115 -7.91 15.23 -19.42
C ILE A 115 -8.45 14.05 -18.61
N VAL A 116 -7.53 13.33 -17.98
CA VAL A 116 -7.80 12.06 -17.29
C VAL A 116 -8.27 12.28 -15.86
N ARG A 117 -7.56 13.13 -15.10
CA ARG A 117 -7.77 13.29 -13.65
C ARG A 117 -9.04 14.07 -13.35
N GLU A 118 -9.81 13.61 -12.38
CA GLU A 118 -11.07 14.23 -11.97
C GLU A 118 -10.91 15.71 -11.57
N ALA A 119 -9.88 16.04 -10.78
CA ALA A 119 -9.61 17.42 -10.37
C ALA A 119 -9.36 18.34 -11.59
N GLN A 120 -8.62 17.85 -12.58
CA GLN A 120 -8.38 18.60 -13.82
C GLN A 120 -9.65 18.74 -14.65
N ARG A 121 -10.51 17.71 -14.67
CA ARG A 121 -11.81 17.79 -15.35
C ARG A 121 -12.68 18.88 -14.74
N LYS A 122 -12.77 18.95 -13.41
CA LYS A 122 -13.49 20.03 -12.70
C LYS A 122 -12.92 21.41 -13.03
N GLU A 123 -11.60 21.56 -12.96
CA GLU A 123 -10.92 22.81 -13.29
C GLU A 123 -11.24 23.28 -14.72
N VAL A 124 -11.18 22.38 -15.71
CA VAL A 124 -11.53 22.69 -17.10
C VAL A 124 -12.98 23.15 -17.24
N LEU A 125 -13.92 22.58 -16.49
CA LEU A 125 -15.31 23.03 -16.53
C LEU A 125 -15.48 24.43 -15.93
N ILE A 126 -14.80 24.72 -14.82
CA ILE A 126 -14.81 26.05 -14.18
C ILE A 126 -14.22 27.09 -15.13
N GLN A 127 -13.00 26.86 -15.62
CA GLN A 127 -12.29 27.76 -16.54
C GLN A 127 -13.11 28.07 -17.79
N ARG A 128 -13.85 27.07 -18.30
CA ARG A 128 -14.68 27.22 -19.50
C ARG A 128 -16.11 27.61 -19.19
N SER A 129 -16.43 27.94 -17.94
CA SER A 129 -17.79 28.31 -17.53
C SER A 129 -18.85 27.30 -18.00
N LYS A 130 -18.53 26.00 -17.90
CA LYS A 130 -19.47 24.89 -18.15
C LYS A 130 -20.12 24.43 -16.85
N CYS A 131 -21.32 23.88 -16.94
CA CYS A 131 -22.04 23.32 -15.80
C CYS A 131 -21.51 21.92 -15.45
N GLU A 132 -21.31 21.64 -14.17
CA GLU A 132 -20.79 20.34 -13.69
C GLU A 132 -21.78 19.18 -13.88
N MET A 133 -23.07 19.46 -13.99
CA MET A 133 -24.12 18.44 -14.15
C MET A 133 -24.46 18.12 -15.60
N CYS A 134 -24.44 19.12 -16.49
CA CYS A 134 -24.85 18.95 -17.88
C CYS A 134 -23.76 19.26 -18.91
N LEU A 135 -22.59 19.73 -18.47
CA LEU A 135 -21.43 20.08 -19.30
C LEU A 135 -21.65 21.24 -20.30
N GLU A 136 -22.81 21.88 -20.28
CA GLU A 136 -23.16 23.00 -21.13
C GLU A 136 -22.73 24.35 -20.55
N ARG A 137 -22.41 25.32 -21.42
CA ARG A 137 -22.09 26.70 -21.02
C ARG A 137 -23.35 27.47 -20.59
N TYR A 138 -24.42 27.35 -21.38
CA TYR A 138 -25.68 28.03 -21.13
C TYR A 138 -26.59 27.17 -20.25
N CYS A 139 -26.38 27.27 -18.94
CA CYS A 139 -27.17 26.56 -17.93
C CYS A 139 -27.37 27.46 -16.71
N MET A 140 -28.56 27.42 -16.10
CA MET A 140 -28.84 28.13 -14.84
C MET A 140 -28.09 27.56 -13.63
N ARG A 141 -27.48 26.37 -13.77
CA ARG A 141 -26.70 25.66 -12.74
C ARG A 141 -27.54 25.30 -11.51
N GLY A 142 -26.89 24.67 -10.52
CA GLY A 142 -27.50 24.25 -9.26
C GLY A 142 -28.79 23.44 -9.43
N ALA A 143 -29.75 23.67 -8.54
CA ALA A 143 -31.06 23.02 -8.55
C ALA A 143 -31.89 23.29 -9.82
N HIS A 144 -31.55 24.33 -10.59
CA HIS A 144 -32.24 24.70 -11.84
C HIS A 144 -31.61 24.06 -13.09
N CYS A 145 -30.54 23.28 -12.93
CA CYS A 145 -30.00 22.52 -14.04
C CYS A 145 -30.99 21.43 -14.48
N ARG A 146 -31.25 21.31 -15.78
CA ARG A 146 -32.11 20.25 -16.35
C ARG A 146 -31.63 18.84 -16.02
N LYS A 147 -30.35 18.68 -15.65
CA LYS A 147 -29.72 17.41 -15.26
C LYS A 147 -29.55 17.27 -13.73
N TYR A 148 -30.10 18.16 -12.91
CA TYR A 148 -29.97 18.12 -11.45
C TYR A 148 -30.45 16.78 -10.86
N MET A 149 -31.62 16.31 -11.29
CA MET A 149 -32.19 15.02 -10.88
C MET A 149 -31.70 13.82 -11.71
N THR A 150 -30.68 14.00 -12.55
CA THR A 150 -30.07 12.86 -13.28
C THR A 150 -29.08 12.17 -12.36
N ARG A 151 -29.25 10.86 -12.15
CA ARG A 151 -28.30 10.06 -11.36
C ARG A 151 -27.01 9.84 -12.14
N CYS A 152 -25.88 9.95 -11.44
CA CYS A 152 -24.59 9.56 -11.96
C CYS A 152 -24.57 8.08 -12.33
N PHE A 153 -23.98 7.74 -13.47
CA PHE A 153 -23.83 6.36 -13.91
C PHE A 153 -22.96 5.51 -12.96
N HIS A 154 -21.95 6.14 -12.34
CA HIS A 154 -20.93 5.47 -11.52
C HIS A 154 -21.37 5.32 -10.06
N CYS A 155 -21.64 6.43 -9.37
CA CYS A 155 -21.96 6.42 -7.94
C CYS A 155 -23.46 6.49 -7.60
N ARG A 156 -24.34 6.64 -8.62
CA ARG A 156 -25.80 6.80 -8.47
C ARG A 156 -26.27 8.03 -7.70
N GLY A 157 -25.35 8.87 -7.22
CA GLY A 157 -25.65 10.17 -6.62
C GLY A 157 -26.13 11.23 -7.63
N TYR A 158 -26.55 12.38 -7.12
CA TYR A 158 -27.03 13.53 -7.89
C TYR A 158 -25.99 14.67 -7.92
N GLY A 159 -26.30 15.74 -8.65
CA GLY A 159 -25.53 16.99 -8.58
C GLY A 159 -24.22 17.02 -9.36
N HIS A 160 -23.89 15.98 -10.14
CA HIS A 160 -22.71 15.97 -11.01
C HIS A 160 -22.91 15.07 -12.24
N HIS A 161 -22.15 15.34 -13.30
CA HIS A 161 -22.11 14.51 -14.49
C HIS A 161 -21.19 13.29 -14.29
N SER A 162 -21.49 12.13 -14.88
CA SER A 162 -20.66 10.91 -14.73
C SER A 162 -19.19 11.12 -15.12
N ALA A 163 -18.98 11.96 -16.12
CA ALA A 163 -17.66 12.31 -16.65
C ALA A 163 -16.75 13.02 -15.63
N ILE A 164 -17.29 13.54 -14.53
CA ILE A 164 -16.50 14.17 -13.46
C ILE A 164 -16.63 13.43 -12.12
N CYS A 165 -17.24 12.24 -12.10
CA CYS A 165 -17.27 11.39 -10.93
C CYS A 165 -15.88 10.79 -10.67
N ASP A 166 -15.44 10.81 -9.41
CA ASP A 166 -14.15 10.29 -8.93
C ASP A 166 -14.21 8.79 -8.58
N LEU A 167 -15.41 8.24 -8.39
CA LEU A 167 -15.60 6.86 -7.97
C LEU A 167 -14.92 5.83 -8.90
N PRO A 168 -14.97 5.96 -10.24
CA PRO A 168 -14.31 5.00 -11.13
C PRO A 168 -12.79 4.95 -10.96
N GLU A 169 -12.17 6.07 -10.60
CA GLU A 169 -10.73 6.17 -10.36
C GLU A 169 -10.36 5.65 -8.97
N ARG A 170 -11.20 5.91 -7.96
CA ARG A 170 -10.96 5.45 -6.57
C ARG A 170 -11.29 3.97 -6.35
N SER A 171 -12.20 3.41 -7.12
CA SER A 171 -12.64 2.02 -6.93
C SER A 171 -11.50 0.99 -7.05
N PRO A 172 -10.61 1.06 -8.07
CA PRO A 172 -9.40 0.23 -8.11
C PRO A 172 -8.54 0.33 -6.86
N GLU A 173 -8.33 1.54 -6.32
CA GLU A 173 -7.51 1.74 -5.12
C GLU A 173 -8.15 1.08 -3.89
N ILE A 174 -9.47 1.19 -3.73
CA ILE A 174 -10.22 0.53 -2.65
C ILE A 174 -10.09 -0.98 -2.76
N ILE A 175 -10.29 -1.54 -3.96
CA ILE A 175 -10.19 -2.99 -4.22
C ILE A 175 -8.78 -3.48 -3.93
N GLN A 176 -7.75 -2.80 -4.45
CA GLN A 176 -6.36 -3.17 -4.23
C GLN A 176 -6.00 -3.14 -2.73
N ARG A 177 -6.41 -2.09 -2.01
CA ARG A 177 -6.19 -1.98 -0.57
C ARG A 177 -6.90 -3.09 0.21
N LEU A 178 -8.10 -3.49 -0.23
CA LEU A 178 -8.84 -4.58 0.37
C LEU A 178 -8.12 -5.92 0.17
N ASP A 179 -7.59 -6.16 -1.02
CA ASP A 179 -6.84 -7.38 -1.33
C ASP A 179 -5.52 -7.44 -0.54
N HIS A 180 -4.74 -6.35 -0.51
CA HIS A 180 -3.54 -6.26 0.32
C HIS A 180 -3.84 -6.49 1.82
N ALA A 181 -4.93 -5.91 2.33
CA ALA A 181 -5.32 -6.10 3.74
C ALA A 181 -5.74 -7.55 4.03
N ARG A 182 -6.39 -8.24 3.08
CA ARG A 182 -6.72 -9.67 3.19
C ARG A 182 -5.47 -10.54 3.21
N GLU A 183 -4.54 -10.31 2.30
CA GLU A 183 -3.27 -11.03 2.24
C GLU A 183 -2.45 -10.83 3.52
N ALA A 184 -2.36 -9.60 4.02
CA ALA A 184 -1.67 -9.30 5.27
C ALA A 184 -2.34 -9.96 6.48
N ARG A 185 -3.68 -9.96 6.54
CA ARG A 185 -4.45 -10.68 7.56
C ARG A 185 -4.13 -12.17 7.56
N GLU A 186 -4.12 -12.81 6.39
CA GLU A 186 -3.73 -14.22 6.26
C GLU A 186 -2.27 -14.46 6.66
N GLY A 187 -1.37 -13.52 6.35
CA GLY A 187 0.01 -13.54 6.82
C GLY A 187 0.12 -13.54 8.35
N CYS A 188 -0.67 -12.71 9.03
CA CYS A 188 -0.75 -12.69 10.49
C CYS A 188 -1.26 -14.02 11.06
N LEU A 189 -2.29 -14.62 10.45
CA LEU A 189 -2.81 -15.93 10.86
C LEU A 189 -1.75 -17.03 10.73
N ARG A 190 -1.06 -17.11 9.59
CA ARG A 190 0.03 -18.07 9.40
C ARG A 190 1.16 -17.86 10.41
N LYS A 191 1.51 -16.60 10.70
CA LYS A 191 2.52 -16.29 11.72
C LYS A 191 2.10 -16.76 13.11
N LEU A 192 0.84 -16.57 13.49
CA LEU A 192 0.31 -17.05 14.76
C LEU A 192 0.40 -18.58 14.87
N GLU A 193 0.00 -19.29 13.82
CA GLU A 193 0.07 -20.75 13.79
C GLU A 193 1.52 -21.25 13.95
N LEU A 194 2.49 -20.61 13.30
CA LEU A 194 3.91 -20.96 13.46
C LEU A 194 4.42 -20.71 14.88
N LEU A 195 4.07 -19.56 15.46
CA LEU A 195 4.45 -19.22 16.84
C LEU A 195 3.79 -20.15 17.87
N GLU A 196 2.56 -20.61 17.62
CA GLU A 196 1.88 -21.60 18.47
C GLU A 196 2.60 -22.95 18.44
N ARG A 197 3.06 -23.39 17.27
CA ARG A 197 3.90 -24.60 17.16
C ARG A 197 5.25 -24.43 17.84
N GLU A 198 5.91 -23.28 17.69
CA GLU A 198 7.17 -22.98 18.36
C GLU A 198 7.00 -22.96 19.89
N LEU A 199 5.92 -22.34 20.38
CA LEU A 199 5.59 -22.32 21.81
C LEU A 199 5.37 -23.72 22.39
N HIS A 200 4.84 -24.65 21.61
CA HIS A 200 4.64 -26.03 22.04
C HIS A 200 5.99 -26.75 22.25
N ILE A 201 7.01 -26.46 21.43
CA ILE A 201 8.36 -27.04 21.57
C ILE A 201 9.00 -26.61 22.89
N TYR A 202 8.88 -25.34 23.29
CA TYR A 202 9.48 -24.85 24.55
C TYR A 202 8.65 -25.18 25.82
N ARG A 203 7.51 -25.86 25.69
CA ARG A 203 6.68 -26.29 26.81
C ARG A 203 6.84 -27.78 27.16
N HIS A 204 7.64 -28.51 26.38
CA HIS A 204 7.87 -29.96 26.50
C HIS A 204 9.35 -30.27 26.41
#